data_AF-A0A7Z9P2H9-F1
#
_entry.id   AF-A0A7Z9P2H9-F1
#
_cell.length_a   1.000
_cell.length_b   1.000
_cell.length_c   1.000
_cell.angle_alpha   90.00
_cell.angle_beta   90.00
_cell.angle_gamma   90.00
#
_symmetry.space_group_name_H-M   'P 1'
#
loop_
_entity.id
_entity.type
_entity.pdbx_description
1 polymer ?
#
loop_
_entity_poly.entity_id
_entity_poly.type
_entity_poly.pdbx_seq_one_letter_code
_entity_poly.pdbx_strand_id
1 'polypeptide(L)' 'DSYLRIDRIISAAEMTDAEAIHPGYGFLAENSHFAEVCRDCEIEFIGPSPEAMDLLGDKINCKRLARKAGTPFDT' A
#
# COMPACT_ATOMS: atom_id res chain seq x y z
N ASP A 1 4.44 -16.74 -6.06
CA ASP A 1 4.71 -17.05 -4.63
C ASP A 1 5.75 -16.14 -3.98
N SER A 2 7.00 -16.08 -4.47
CA SER A 2 8.06 -15.34 -3.74
C SER A 2 7.81 -13.82 -3.56
N TYR A 3 7.27 -13.14 -4.57
CA TYR A 3 7.01 -11.68 -4.52
C TYR A 3 5.79 -11.27 -3.69
N LEU A 4 5.06 -12.23 -3.13
CA LEU A 4 3.91 -11.99 -2.25
C LEU A 4 4.27 -12.21 -0.78
N ARG A 5 5.53 -12.50 -0.49
CA ARG A 5 6.04 -12.81 0.85
C ARG A 5 6.63 -11.55 1.48
N ILE A 6 5.78 -10.80 2.17
CA ILE A 6 6.14 -9.57 2.89
C ILE A 6 7.33 -9.82 3.82
N ASP A 7 7.27 -10.89 4.62
CA ASP A 7 8.34 -11.32 5.53
C ASP A 7 9.71 -11.39 4.84
N ARG A 8 9.77 -12.01 3.67
CA ARG A 8 11.02 -12.15 2.92
C ARG A 8 11.53 -10.85 2.32
N ILE A 9 10.61 -9.97 1.90
CA ILE A 9 10.95 -8.68 1.30
C ILE A 9 11.52 -7.75 2.36
N ILE A 10 10.89 -7.69 3.54
CA ILE A 10 11.37 -6.90 4.67
C ILE A 10 12.73 -7.40 5.15
N SER A 11 12.90 -8.71 5.35
CA SER A 11 14.21 -9.26 5.73
C SER A 11 15.31 -8.93 4.73
N ALA A 12 15.01 -8.93 3.43
CA ALA A 12 15.97 -8.56 2.41
C ALA A 12 16.34 -7.07 2.49
N ALA A 13 15.35 -6.19 2.71
CA ALA A 13 15.56 -4.76 2.88
C ALA A 13 16.45 -4.45 4.09
N GLU A 14 16.16 -5.06 5.24
CA GLU A 14 16.97 -4.96 6.46
C GLU A 14 18.40 -5.45 6.26
N MET A 15 18.61 -6.59 5.60
CA MET A 15 19.95 -7.13 5.32
C MET A 15 20.80 -6.23 4.40
N THR A 16 20.15 -5.36 3.63
CA THR A 16 20.81 -4.45 2.68
C THR A 16 20.87 -3.01 3.18
N ASP A 17 20.39 -2.73 4.39
CA ASP A 17 20.24 -1.38 4.94
C ASP A 17 19.43 -0.46 3.99
N ALA A 18 18.38 -1.00 3.37
CA ALA A 18 17.56 -0.23 2.43
C ALA A 18 16.66 0.76 3.19
N GLU A 19 16.73 2.03 2.82
CA GLU A 19 15.95 3.11 3.46
C GLU A 19 14.50 3.19 2.95
N ALA A 20 14.22 2.64 1.76
CA ALA A 20 12.92 2.72 1.13
C ALA A 20 12.61 1.53 0.21
N ILE A 21 11.33 1.19 0.08
CA ILE A 21 10.83 0.19 -0.87
C ILE A 21 9.84 0.84 -1.83
N HIS A 22 10.11 0.69 -3.13
CA HIS A 22 9.18 1.02 -4.20
C HIS A 22 8.50 -0.26 -4.72
N PRO A 23 7.18 -0.47 -4.52
CA PRO A 23 6.52 -1.73 -4.85
C PRO A 23 6.22 -1.90 -6.35
N GLY A 24 6.34 -0.84 -7.15
CA GLY A 24 5.98 -0.87 -8.56
C GLY A 24 4.46 -0.86 -8.75
N TYR A 25 3.94 -1.83 -9.49
CA TYR A 25 2.51 -2.00 -9.74
C TYR A 25 2.12 -3.48 -9.63
N GLY A 26 0.88 -3.76 -9.22
CA GLY A 26 0.43 -5.12 -8.89
C GLY A 26 1.16 -5.68 -7.65
N PHE A 27 1.00 -6.98 -7.40
CA PHE A 27 1.55 -7.66 -6.21
C PHE A 27 1.17 -6.96 -4.90
N LEU A 28 2.16 -6.39 -4.21
CA LEU A 28 2.00 -5.72 -2.91
C LEU A 28 1.82 -4.20 -3.04
N ALA A 29 1.79 -3.65 -4.25
CA ALA A 29 1.65 -2.21 -4.47
C ALA A 29 0.33 -1.63 -3.96
N GLU A 30 -0.73 -2.44 -3.87
CA GLU A 30 -2.05 -2.08 -3.35
C GLU A 30 -2.36 -2.78 -2.01
N ASN A 31 -1.34 -3.34 -1.35
CA ASN A 31 -1.50 -4.04 -0.09
C ASN A 31 -1.21 -3.09 1.08
N SER A 32 -2.25 -2.62 1.76
CA SER A 32 -2.14 -1.71 2.91
C SER A 32 -1.29 -2.28 4.04
N HIS A 33 -1.44 -3.57 4.34
CA HIS A 33 -0.65 -4.25 5.36
C HIS A 33 0.85 -4.25 5.02
N PHE A 34 1.24 -4.38 3.76
CA PHE A 34 2.65 -4.27 3.38
C PHE A 34 3.21 -2.86 3.64
N ALA A 35 2.46 -1.83 3.27
CA ALA A 35 2.85 -0.45 3.53
C ALA A 35 2.95 -0.13 5.03
N GLU A 36 2.07 -0.72 5.85
CA GLU A 36 2.11 -0.62 7.31
C GLU A 36 3.37 -1.29 7.88
N VAL A 37 3.66 -2.53 7.47
CA VAL A 37 4.85 -3.26 7.92
C VAL A 37 6.14 -2.52 7.53
N CYS A 38 6.23 -1.94 6.33
CA CYS A 38 7.38 -1.11 5.96
C CYS A 38 7.61 0.03 6.95
N ARG A 39 6.54 0.76 7.33
CA ARG A 39 6.62 1.86 8.31
C ARG A 39 7.01 1.39 9.69
N ASP A 40 6.45 0.27 10.16
CA ASP A 40 6.78 -0.31 11.46
C ASP A 40 8.25 -0.75 11.54
N CYS A 41 8.84 -1.13 10.41
CA CYS A 41 10.26 -1.45 10.25
C CYS A 41 11.14 -0.23 9.93
N GLU A 42 10.60 1.00 10.01
CA GLU A 42 11.31 2.25 9.67
C GLU A 42 11.84 2.31 8.22
N ILE A 43 11.22 1.58 7.30
CA ILE A 43 11.51 1.57 5.87
C ILE A 43 10.46 2.42 5.13
N GLU A 44 10.89 3.44 4.40
CA GLU A 44 9.96 4.32 3.69
C GLU A 44 9.25 3.54 2.57
N PHE A 45 7.92 3.52 2.60
CA PHE A 45 7.13 2.93 1.53
C PHE A 45 6.77 3.97 0.48
N ILE A 46 7.31 3.84 -0.74
CA ILE A 46 7.05 4.79 -1.82
C ILE A 46 5.68 4.49 -2.45
N GLY A 47 4.64 5.08 -1.87
CA GLY A 47 3.25 4.93 -2.32
C GLY A 47 2.25 5.66 -1.42
N PRO A 48 0.93 5.42 -1.60
CA PRO A 48 -0.08 6.00 -0.74
C PRO A 48 -0.03 5.40 0.67
N SER A 49 -0.65 6.08 1.64
CA SER A 49 -0.70 5.57 3.01
C SER A 49 -1.61 4.33 3.13
N PRO A 50 -1.36 3.44 4.12
CA PRO A 50 -2.23 2.27 4.37
C PRO A 50 -3.70 2.67 4.50
N GLU A 51 -3.98 3.78 5.20
CA GLU A 51 -5.35 4.28 5.40
C GLU A 51 -5.99 4.73 4.09
N ALA A 52 -5.21 5.38 3.21
CA ALA A 52 -5.70 5.78 1.89
C ALA A 52 -5.97 4.55 1.01
N MET A 53 -5.11 3.53 1.06
CA MET A 53 -5.31 2.26 0.37
C MET A 53 -6.58 1.56 0.85
N ASP A 54 -6.81 1.46 2.16
CA ASP A 54 -8.00 0.83 2.73
C ASP A 54 -9.29 1.59 2.37
N LEU A 55 -9.25 2.93 2.36
CA LEU A 55 -10.40 3.74 1.97
C LEU A 55 -10.78 3.57 0.49
N LEU A 56 -9.79 3.37 -0.38
CA LEU A 56 -9.97 3.40 -1.84
C LEU A 56 -9.99 2.00 -2.48
N GLY A 57 -9.49 0.98 -1.81
CA GLY A 57 -9.44 -0.40 -2.30
C GLY A 57 -10.82 -1.06 -2.42
N ASP A 58 -11.77 -0.64 -1.58
CA ASP A 58 -13.16 -1.08 -1.69
C ASP A 58 -13.99 -0.11 -2.57
N LYS A 59 -14.60 -0.68 -3.63
CA LYS A 59 -15.39 0.08 -4.60
C LYS A 59 -16.56 0.86 -3.96
N ILE A 60 -17.20 0.29 -2.94
CA ILE A 60 -18.37 0.90 -2.30
C ILE A 60 -17.92 2.11 -1.46
N ASN A 61 -16.87 1.95 -0.66
CA ASN A 61 -16.26 3.01 0.12
C ASN A 61 -15.69 4.12 -0.77
N CYS A 62 -15.03 3.76 -1.86
CA CYS A 62 -14.52 4.70 -2.85
C CYS A 62 -15.65 5.55 -3.45
N LYS A 63 -16.75 4.94 -3.92
CA LYS A 63 -17.93 5.70 -4.41
C LYS A 63 -18.56 6.58 -3.34
N ARG A 64 -18.66 6.09 -2.09
CA ARG A 64 -19.17 6.86 -0.96
C ARG A 64 -18.29 8.09 -0.68
N LEU A 65 -16.97 7.92 -0.72
CA LEU A 65 -16.02 9.01 -0.54
C LEU A 65 -16.10 10.01 -1.70
N ALA A 66 -16.15 9.53 -2.95
CA ALA A 66 -16.33 10.37 -4.14
C ALA A 66 -17.59 11.24 -4.04
N ARG A 67 -18.73 10.67 -3.61
CA ARG A 67 -19.96 11.44 -3.37
C ARG A 67 -19.78 12.51 -2.29
N LYS A 68 -19.12 12.18 -1.18
CA LYS A 68 -18.84 13.15 -0.11
C LYS A 68 -17.93 14.28 -0.56
N ALA A 69 -16.97 13.98 -1.43
CA ALA A 69 -16.05 14.95 -2.01
C ALA A 69 -16.68 15.79 -3.13
N GLY A 70 -17.91 15.49 -3.57
CA GLY A 70 -18.56 16.16 -4.69
C GLY A 70 -18.00 15.77 -6.06
N THR A 71 -17.20 14.70 -6.13
CA THR A 71 -16.57 14.22 -7.37
C THR A 71 -17.61 13.48 -8.22
N PRO A 72 -17.72 13.78 -9.53
CA PRO A 72 -18.56 13.00 -10.45
C PRO A 72 -18.07 11.55 -10.55
N PHE A 73 -18.98 10.57 -10.53
CA PHE A 73 -18.67 9.16 -10.76
C PHE A 73 -19.82 8.47 -11.50
N ASP A 74 -19.50 7.41 -12.24
CA ASP A 74 -20.50 6.61 -12.94
C ASP A 74 -21.35 5.81 -11.93
N THR A 75 -22.67 5.91 -12.07
CA THR A 75 -23.65 5.41 -11.10
C THR A 75 -23.58 3.91 -10.92
#